data_AF-A0A699R4E3-F1
#
_entry.id   AF-A0A699R4E3-F1
#
_cell.length_a   1.000
_cell.length_b   1.000
_cell.length_c   1.000
_cell.angle_alpha   90.00
_cell.angle_beta   90.00
_cell.angle_gamma   90.00
#
_symmetry.space_group_name_H-M   'P 1'
#
loop_
_entity.id
_entity.type
_entity.pdbx_description
1 polymer ?
#
loop_
_entity_poly.entity_id
_entity_poly.type
_entity_poly.pdbx_seq_one_letter_code
_entity_poly.pdbx_strand_id
1 'polypeptide(L)' 'AREEIEMAMESKETVYFNEEAECARAVVKDVLDMYDGLLSNLSEKDRGGIQRSMGLKIEQLKAELEQLNE' A
#
# COMPACT_ATOMS: atom_id res chain seq x y z
N ALA A 1 -6.94 -1.17 -2.19
CA ALA A 1 -5.53 -1.34 -1.77
C ALA A 1 -5.38 -2.44 -0.73
N ARG A 2 -5.84 -2.26 0.51
CA ARG A 2 -5.80 -3.34 1.52
C ARG A 2 -6.67 -4.55 1.15
N GLU A 3 -7.89 -4.31 0.65
CA GLU A 3 -8.77 -5.38 0.16
C GLU A 3 -8.13 -6.19 -0.97
N GLU A 4 -7.34 -5.56 -1.84
CA GLU A 4 -6.61 -6.26 -2.91
C GLU A 4 -5.54 -7.21 -2.34
N ILE A 5 -4.85 -6.81 -1.28
CA ILE A 5 -3.89 -7.66 -0.57
C ILE A 5 -4.63 -8.86 0.05
N GLU A 6 -5.79 -8.62 0.66
CA GLU A 6 -6.60 -9.68 1.27
C GLU A 6 -7.07 -10.71 0.23
N MET A 7 -7.58 -10.25 -0.92
CA MET A 7 -7.96 -11.14 -2.03
C MET A 7 -6.77 -11.96 -2.53
N ALA A 8 -5.61 -11.32 -2.75
CA ALA A 8 -4.40 -12.02 -3.14
C ALA A 8 -3.93 -13.05 -2.09
N MET A 9 -4.12 -12.76 -0.79
CA MET A 9 -3.80 -13.73 0.26
C MET A 9 -4.78 -14.90 0.28
N GLU A 10 -6.07 -14.68 0.01
CA GLU A 10 -7.08 -15.74 -0.10
C GLU A 10 -6.79 -16.69 -1.27
N SER A 11 -6.22 -16.18 -2.35
CA SER A 11 -5.87 -16.97 -3.54
C SER A 11 -4.46 -17.57 -3.51
N LYS A 12 -3.70 -17.44 -2.40
CA LYS A 12 -2.28 -17.85 -2.26
C LYS A 12 -1.98 -19.30 -2.64
N GLU A 13 -2.93 -20.21 -2.43
CA GLU A 13 -2.77 -21.63 -2.77
C GLU A 13 -3.29 -21.98 -4.18
N THR A 14 -3.62 -20.98 -4.99
CA THR A 14 -4.21 -21.14 -6.31
C THR A 14 -3.31 -20.61 -7.42
N VAL A 15 -3.63 -20.96 -8.67
CA VAL A 15 -2.92 -20.44 -9.85
C VAL A 15 -3.17 -18.95 -10.09
N TYR A 16 -4.18 -18.36 -9.45
CA TYR A 16 -4.54 -16.94 -9.58
C TYR A 16 -3.69 -16.03 -8.68
N PHE A 17 -2.97 -16.60 -7.70
CA PHE A 17 -2.17 -15.83 -6.74
C PHE A 17 -1.27 -14.78 -7.39
N ASN A 18 -0.55 -15.17 -8.45
CA ASN A 18 0.41 -14.25 -9.08
C ASN A 18 -0.29 -13.04 -9.72
N GLU A 19 -1.42 -13.26 -10.39
CA GLU A 19 -2.19 -12.19 -11.03
C GLU A 19 -2.80 -11.25 -9.98
N GLU A 20 -3.39 -11.81 -8.93
CA GLU A 20 -4.00 -11.02 -7.85
C GLU A 20 -2.94 -10.29 -7.02
N ALA A 21 -1.79 -10.92 -6.75
CA ALA A 21 -0.67 -10.28 -6.08
C ALA A 21 -0.07 -9.13 -6.92
N GLU A 22 -0.01 -9.27 -8.25
CA GLU A 22 0.38 -8.17 -9.15
C GLU A 22 -0.62 -7.02 -9.11
N CYS A 23 -1.93 -7.32 -9.12
CA CYS A 23 -2.98 -6.32 -8.95
C CYS A 23 -2.84 -5.57 -7.61
N ALA A 24 -2.68 -6.31 -6.51
CA ALA A 24 -2.47 -5.74 -5.18
C ALA A 24 -1.23 -4.84 -5.13
N ARG A 25 -0.11 -5.27 -5.71
CA ARG A 25 1.13 -4.46 -5.81
C ARG A 25 0.91 -3.18 -6.60
N ALA A 26 0.21 -3.24 -7.73
CA ALA A 26 -0.07 -2.08 -8.56
C ALA A 26 -0.91 -1.05 -7.78
N VAL A 27 -2.01 -1.49 -7.15
CA VAL A 27 -2.90 -0.61 -6.40
C VAL A 27 -2.20 -0.01 -5.17
N VAL A 28 -1.38 -0.79 -4.44
CA VAL A 28 -0.61 -0.25 -3.32
C VAL A 28 0.43 0.77 -3.79
N LYS A 29 1.12 0.49 -4.90
CA LYS A 29 2.06 1.43 -5.50
C LYS A 29 1.37 2.76 -5.86
N ASP A 30 0.19 2.73 -6.47
CA ASP A 30 -0.55 3.95 -6.79
C ASP A 30 -0.91 4.76 -5.54
N VAL A 31 -1.28 4.10 -4.44
CA VAL A 31 -1.52 4.76 -3.15
C VAL A 31 -0.27 5.41 -2.58
N LEU A 32 0.87 4.72 -2.64
CA LEU A 32 2.15 5.26 -2.18
C LEU A 32 2.59 6.45 -3.03
N ASP A 33 2.48 6.35 -4.35
CA ASP A 33 2.82 7.42 -5.29
C ASP A 33 1.92 8.66 -5.07
N MET A 34 0.62 8.47 -4.85
CA MET A 34 -0.30 9.57 -4.50
C MET A 34 0.04 10.20 -3.14
N TYR A 35 0.40 9.38 -2.14
CA TYR A 35 0.77 9.86 -0.82
C TYR A 35 2.06 10.68 -0.85
N ASP A 36 3.11 10.15 -1.49
CA ASP A 36 4.40 10.84 -1.63
C ASP A 36 4.26 12.09 -2.50
N GLY A 37 3.44 12.02 -3.57
CA GLY A 37 3.07 13.16 -4.38
C GLY A 37 2.39 14.25 -3.56
N LEU A 38 1.44 13.90 -2.69
CA LEU A 38 0.82 14.86 -1.77
C LEU A 38 1.85 15.47 -0.82
N LEU A 39 2.68 14.67 -0.16
CA LEU A 39 3.68 15.16 0.78
C LEU A 39 4.69 16.11 0.12
N SER A 40 5.08 15.83 -1.13
CA SER A 40 6.03 16.66 -1.89
C SER A 40 5.50 18.09 -2.14
N ASN A 41 4.18 18.25 -2.25
CA ASN A 41 3.51 19.53 -2.51
C ASN A 41 3.18 20.33 -1.24
N LEU A 42 3.42 19.76 -0.05
CA LEU A 42 3.10 20.40 1.22
C LEU A 42 4.30 21.08 1.87
N SER A 43 4.02 22.14 2.64
CA SER A 43 4.97 22.75 3.57
C SER A 43 5.41 21.74 4.65
N GLU A 44 6.58 21.91 5.26
CA GLU A 44 7.06 20.99 6.30
C GLU A 44 6.07 20.83 7.46
N LYS A 45 5.39 21.92 7.84
CA LYS A 45 4.38 21.93 8.90
C LYS A 45 3.19 21.04 8.56
N ASP A 46 2.67 21.17 7.34
CA ASP A 46 1.50 20.41 6.88
C ASP A 46 1.85 18.95 6.58
N ARG A 47 3.04 18.72 5.99
CA ARG A 47 3.62 17.39 5.79
C ARG A 47 3.71 16.61 7.09
N GLY A 48 4.24 17.25 8.15
CA GLY A 48 4.30 16.64 9.49
C GLY A 48 2.90 16.33 10.05
N GLY A 49 1.90 17.16 9.75
CA GLY A 49 0.50 16.88 10.11
C GLY A 49 -0.04 15.61 9.46
N ILE A 50 0.16 15.48 8.14
CA ILE A 50 -0.28 14.31 7.36
C ILE A 50 0.50 13.05 7.74
N GLN A 51 1.81 13.15 7.97
CA GLN A 51 2.63 12.01 8.41
C GLN A 51 2.21 11.48 9.78
N ARG A 52 1.84 12.36 10.73
CA ARG A 52 1.34 11.91 12.04
C ARG A 52 -0.03 11.22 11.96
N SER A 53 -0.91 11.65 11.06
CA SER A 53 -2.26 11.09 10.95
C SER A 53 -2.32 9.82 10.08
N MET A 54 -1.51 9.75 9.03
CA MET A 54 -1.58 8.71 8.00
C MET A 54 -0.30 7.86 7.90
N GLY A 55 0.84 8.30 8.45
CA GLY A 55 2.12 7.60 8.30
C GLY A 55 2.08 6.16 8.83
N LEU A 56 1.48 5.93 10.00
CA LEU A 56 1.33 4.57 10.53
C LEU A 56 0.51 3.66 9.61
N LYS A 57 -0.56 4.19 8.99
CA LYS A 57 -1.40 3.42 8.07
C LYS A 57 -0.66 3.07 6.77
N ILE A 58 0.20 3.97 6.30
CA ILE A 58 1.06 3.73 5.13
C ILE A 58 2.10 2.64 5.45
N GLU A 59 2.73 2.68 6.62
CA GLU A 59 3.68 1.64 7.03
C GLU A 59 3.00 0.29 7.24
N GLN A 60 1.80 0.26 7.81
CA GLN A 60 0.99 -0.96 7.89
C GLN A 60 0.67 -1.54 6.51
N LEU A 61 0.26 -0.69 5.56
CA LEU A 61 -0.05 -1.12 4.19
C LEU A 61 1.18 -1.72 3.49
N LYS A 62 2.37 -1.15 3.70
CA LYS A 62 3.64 -1.70 3.18
C LYS A 62 3.94 -3.06 3.80
N ALA A 63 3.80 -3.20 5.11
CA ALA A 63 4.04 -4.47 5.81
C ALA A 63 3.03 -5.56 5.39
N GLU A 64 1.78 -5.20 5.13
CA GLU A 64 0.78 -6.11 4.57
C GLU A 64 1.15 -6.54 3.14
N LEU A 65 1.64 -5.62 2.31
CA LEU A 65 2.11 -5.95 0.96
C LEU A 65 3.33 -6.88 0.97
N GLU A 66 4.23 -6.71 1.94
CA GLU A 66 5.42 -7.57 2.07
C GLU A 66 5.05 -9.05 2.27
N GLN A 67 3.93 -9.35 2.92
CA GLN A 67 3.44 -10.72 3.12
C GLN A 67 3.10 -11.45 1.81
N LEU A 68 2.85 -10.71 0.71
CA LEU A 68 2.68 -11.28 -0.63
C LEU A 68 4.00 -11.70 -1.30
N ASN A 69 5.16 -11.36 -0.72
CA ASN A 69 6.48 -11.79 -1.18
C ASN A 69 6.99 -13.06 -0.50
N GLU A 70 6.33 -13.50 0.58
CA GLU A 70 6.67 -14.70 1.35
C GLU A 70 5.93 -15.93 0.84
#